data_AF-A0AAV6ZFJ8-F1
#
_entry.id   AF-A0AAV6ZFJ8-F1
#
_cell.length_a   1.000
_cell.length_b   1.000
_cell.length_c   1.000
_cell.angle_alpha   90.00
_cell.angle_beta   90.00
_cell.angle_gamma   90.00
#
_symmetry.space_group_name_H-M   'P 1'
#
loop_
_entity.id
_entity.type
_entity.pdbx_description
1 polymer ?
#
loop_
_entity_poly.entity_id
_entity_poly.type
_entity_poly.pdbx_seq_one_letter_code
_entity_poly.pdbx_strand_id
1 'polypeptide(L)'
;MVGSAVTRVLTAASITAALAALGSVLLSYWYRNRSRPPAMTPHVKALTSPYPGSSVQRWPVPQDKVSWSVDWPEYQPVEYTAPSVLAQPPWADPPHRREGFDPKYNALDGPVQRTSHQGTYEVIDGSPRNPSGRTGVIGRGLLGRWGPNHAADPIITR
;
A
#
# COMPACT_ATOMS: atom_id res chain seq x y z
N MET A 1 -75.54 4.71 -38.25
CA MET A 1 -74.32 4.38 -39.02
C MET A 1 -73.11 4.72 -38.17
N VAL A 2 -72.32 3.71 -37.81
CA VAL A 2 -70.86 3.64 -37.51
C VAL A 2 -70.22 4.75 -36.65
N GLY A 3 -69.85 4.50 -35.39
CA GLY A 3 -68.47 4.17 -34.93
C GLY A 3 -68.01 5.24 -33.91
N SER A 4 -67.10 5.09 -32.95
CA SER A 4 -66.08 4.09 -32.60
C SER A 4 -65.67 4.34 -31.13
N ALA A 5 -65.26 3.29 -30.42
CA ALA A 5 -64.71 3.35 -29.08
C ALA A 5 -63.31 4.02 -29.07
N VAL A 6 -63.01 4.81 -28.03
CA VAL A 6 -61.66 5.35 -27.78
C VAL A 6 -61.08 4.67 -26.54
N THR A 7 -60.20 3.72 -26.82
CA THR A 7 -59.31 3.06 -25.84
C THR A 7 -58.25 4.05 -25.38
N ARG A 8 -58.17 4.32 -24.06
CA ARG A 8 -57.05 5.08 -23.49
C ARG A 8 -55.80 4.18 -23.42
N VAL A 9 -54.81 4.50 -24.25
CA VAL A 9 -53.47 3.92 -24.23
C VAL A 9 -52.70 4.52 -23.05
N LEU A 10 -52.25 3.68 -22.12
CA LEU A 10 -51.24 4.06 -21.12
C LEU A 10 -49.90 4.22 -21.85
N THR A 11 -49.35 5.42 -21.85
CA THR A 11 -48.04 5.73 -22.44
C THR A 11 -46.91 5.11 -21.60
N ALA A 12 -46.08 4.28 -22.25
CA ALA A 12 -44.88 3.68 -21.68
C ALA A 12 -43.76 4.73 -21.48
N ALA A 13 -43.87 5.52 -20.42
CA ALA A 13 -42.81 6.41 -19.94
C ALA A 13 -42.34 5.98 -18.55
N SER A 14 -41.90 4.74 -18.43
CA SER A 14 -41.22 4.18 -17.25
C SER A 14 -40.63 2.86 -17.68
N ILE A 15 -39.30 2.80 -17.89
CA ILE A 15 -38.41 1.60 -17.83
C ILE A 15 -37.01 1.94 -18.41
N THR A 16 -36.81 3.07 -19.09
CA THR A 16 -35.48 3.44 -19.64
C THR A 16 -34.46 4.00 -18.64
N ALA A 17 -34.79 4.19 -17.37
CA ALA A 17 -33.83 4.68 -16.36
C ALA A 17 -33.22 3.58 -15.46
N ALA A 18 -33.79 2.37 -15.41
CA ALA A 18 -33.34 1.32 -14.48
C ALA A 18 -32.25 0.39 -15.05
N LEU A 19 -32.05 0.37 -16.37
CA LEU A 19 -31.07 -0.52 -17.01
C LEU A 19 -29.67 0.06 -17.18
N ALA A 20 -29.49 1.39 -17.09
CA ALA A 20 -28.17 2.03 -17.17
C ALA A 20 -27.38 1.99 -15.84
N ALA A 21 -28.08 1.94 -14.70
CA ALA A 21 -27.44 1.94 -13.38
C ALA A 21 -26.91 0.56 -12.96
N LEU A 22 -27.59 -0.53 -13.34
CA LEU A 22 -27.16 -1.90 -13.01
C LEU A 22 -25.97 -2.37 -13.86
N GLY A 23 -25.93 -1.97 -15.14
CA GLY A 23 -24.79 -2.29 -16.02
C GLY A 23 -23.48 -1.64 -15.56
N SER A 24 -23.55 -0.40 -15.06
CA SER A 24 -22.37 0.36 -14.60
C SER A 24 -21.83 -0.16 -13.26
N VAL A 25 -22.70 -0.57 -12.33
CA VAL A 25 -22.30 -1.18 -11.05
C VAL A 25 -21.75 -2.58 -11.25
N LEU A 26 -22.35 -3.39 -12.12
CA LEU A 26 -21.85 -4.72 -12.43
C LEU A 26 -20.57 -4.67 -13.25
N LEU A 27 -20.42 -3.76 -14.21
CA LEU A 27 -19.18 -3.59 -14.98
C LEU A 27 -18.04 -3.06 -14.09
N SER A 28 -18.31 -2.11 -13.19
CA SER A 28 -17.32 -1.65 -12.23
C SER A 28 -16.97 -2.70 -11.17
N TYR A 29 -17.92 -3.55 -10.75
CA TYR A 29 -17.67 -4.70 -9.88
C TYR A 29 -16.85 -5.80 -10.59
N TRP A 30 -17.19 -6.12 -11.84
CA TRP A 30 -16.45 -7.05 -12.69
C TRP A 30 -15.03 -6.55 -13.01
N TYR A 31 -14.86 -5.23 -13.24
CA TYR A 31 -13.56 -4.61 -13.48
C TYR A 31 -12.69 -4.58 -12.21
N ARG A 32 -13.30 -4.27 -11.05
CA ARG A 32 -12.62 -4.32 -9.73
C ARG A 32 -12.14 -5.72 -9.36
N ASN A 33 -12.87 -6.77 -9.79
CA ASN A 33 -12.53 -8.15 -9.47
C ASN A 33 -11.60 -8.84 -10.48
N ARG A 34 -11.49 -8.35 -11.73
CA ARG A 34 -10.64 -8.99 -12.78
C ARG A 34 -9.15 -8.67 -12.70
N SER A 35 -8.77 -7.71 -11.86
CA SER A 35 -7.37 -7.34 -11.64
C SER A 35 -7.03 -7.39 -10.15
N ARG A 36 -7.50 -8.43 -9.46
CA ARG A 36 -6.90 -8.81 -8.18
C ARG A 36 -5.53 -9.39 -8.51
N PRO A 37 -4.40 -8.69 -8.22
CA PRO A 37 -3.09 -9.32 -8.36
C PRO A 37 -3.13 -10.64 -7.58
N PRO A 38 -2.44 -11.69 -8.06
CA PRO A 38 -2.35 -12.96 -7.34
C PRO A 38 -2.03 -12.63 -5.88
N ALA A 39 -2.77 -13.24 -4.94
CA ALA A 39 -2.63 -12.95 -3.53
C ALA A 39 -1.14 -13.02 -3.17
N MET A 40 -0.50 -11.85 -2.99
CA MET A 40 0.92 -11.82 -2.66
C MET A 40 1.08 -12.64 -1.39
N THR A 41 1.93 -13.66 -1.45
CA THR A 41 2.30 -14.39 -0.24
C THR A 41 2.81 -13.36 0.75
N PRO A 42 2.16 -13.21 1.93
CA PRO A 42 2.51 -12.15 2.85
C PRO A 42 3.95 -12.32 3.32
N HIS A 43 4.66 -11.20 3.55
CA HIS A 43 6.03 -11.19 4.07
C HIS A 43 6.12 -11.69 5.52
N VAL A 44 5.99 -13.00 5.76
CA VAL A 44 5.88 -13.57 7.12
C VAL A 44 6.98 -13.08 8.07
N LYS A 45 8.25 -13.09 7.63
CA LYS A 45 9.40 -12.66 8.46
C LYS A 45 9.32 -11.18 8.89
N ALA A 46 8.74 -10.31 8.07
CA ALA A 46 8.61 -8.90 8.42
C ALA A 46 7.43 -8.61 9.37
N LEU A 47 6.63 -9.64 9.72
CA LEU A 47 5.56 -9.58 10.71
C LEU A 47 5.96 -10.14 12.08
N THR A 48 7.13 -10.76 12.21
CA THR A 48 7.54 -11.42 13.46
C THR A 48 7.97 -10.41 14.53
N SER A 49 7.61 -10.71 15.77
CA SER A 49 8.04 -9.97 16.96
C SER A 49 8.90 -10.87 17.88
N PRO A 50 9.79 -10.29 18.71
CA PRO A 50 10.12 -8.85 18.77
C PRO A 50 10.84 -8.37 17.50
N TYR A 51 10.89 -7.06 17.29
CA TYR A 51 11.74 -6.47 16.26
C TYR A 51 13.21 -6.85 16.55
N PRO A 52 14.01 -7.31 15.55
CA PRO A 52 15.36 -7.81 15.77
C PRO A 52 16.24 -6.88 16.63
N GLY A 53 16.96 -7.46 17.58
CA GLY A 53 17.86 -6.71 18.47
C GLY A 53 17.15 -5.78 19.46
N SER A 54 15.86 -6.00 19.73
CA SER A 54 15.07 -5.19 20.68
C SER A 54 14.04 -6.04 21.42
N SER A 55 13.33 -5.44 22.37
CA SER A 55 12.13 -6.01 23.03
C SER A 55 10.81 -5.51 22.41
N VAL A 56 10.88 -4.67 21.37
CA VAL A 56 9.71 -4.01 20.77
C VAL A 56 8.81 -5.02 20.09
N GLN A 57 7.53 -5.03 20.49
CA GLN A 57 6.49 -5.82 19.84
C GLN A 57 5.86 -5.01 18.72
N ARG A 58 5.69 -5.64 17.55
CA ARG A 58 4.94 -5.04 16.44
C ARG A 58 3.45 -5.06 16.76
N TRP A 59 2.70 -4.13 16.19
CA TRP A 59 1.25 -4.23 16.13
C TRP A 59 0.86 -5.49 15.35
N PRO A 60 0.02 -6.40 15.89
CA PRO A 60 -0.37 -7.61 15.18
C PRO A 60 -1.05 -7.29 13.85
N VAL A 61 -0.57 -7.88 12.75
CA VAL A 61 -1.15 -7.71 11.41
C VAL A 61 -1.72 -9.05 10.95
N PRO A 62 -3.05 -9.24 11.00
CA PRO A 62 -3.70 -10.41 10.41
C PRO A 62 -3.38 -10.54 8.92
N GLN A 63 -3.33 -11.78 8.43
CA GLN A 63 -2.93 -12.08 7.05
C GLN A 63 -3.77 -11.36 5.99
N ASP A 64 -5.08 -11.22 6.23
CA ASP A 64 -6.03 -10.53 5.36
C ASP A 64 -5.91 -8.99 5.41
N LYS A 65 -5.16 -8.45 6.38
CA LYS A 65 -4.93 -7.01 6.58
C LYS A 65 -3.54 -6.54 6.16
N VAL A 66 -2.69 -7.43 5.64
CA VAL A 66 -1.33 -7.10 5.20
C VAL A 66 -1.35 -6.11 4.02
N SER A 67 -2.23 -6.28 3.03
CA SER A 67 -2.27 -5.41 1.86
C SER A 67 -2.75 -4.00 2.21
N TRP A 68 -2.02 -2.98 1.75
CA TRP A 68 -2.42 -1.57 1.88
C TRP A 68 -3.76 -1.25 1.22
N SER A 69 -4.17 -2.01 0.20
CA SER A 69 -5.46 -1.86 -0.49
C SER A 69 -6.66 -2.23 0.38
N VAL A 70 -6.43 -2.89 1.51
CA VAL A 70 -7.48 -3.22 2.47
C VAL A 70 -7.57 -2.08 3.48
N ASP A 71 -8.74 -1.46 3.55
CA ASP A 71 -9.03 -0.43 4.53
C ASP A 71 -8.92 -1.00 5.94
N TRP A 72 -8.19 -0.26 6.78
CA TRP A 72 -8.01 -0.60 8.18
C TRP A 72 -7.70 0.67 9.00
N PRO A 73 -8.72 1.48 9.29
CA PRO A 73 -8.57 2.73 10.04
C PRO A 73 -8.01 2.54 11.46
N GLU A 74 -8.25 1.38 12.07
CA GLU A 74 -7.79 1.06 13.42
C GLU A 74 -6.33 0.62 13.47
N TYR A 75 -5.64 0.52 12.32
CA TYR A 75 -4.24 0.12 12.26
C TYR A 75 -3.33 1.12 12.98
N GLN A 76 -2.77 0.71 14.11
CA GLN A 76 -1.90 1.53 14.96
C GLN A 76 -0.51 0.91 15.10
N PRO A 77 0.34 1.01 14.07
CA PRO A 77 1.68 0.45 14.14
C PRO A 77 2.52 1.11 15.23
N VAL A 78 3.41 0.34 15.84
CA VAL A 78 4.35 0.85 16.85
C VAL A 78 5.43 1.66 16.15
N GLU A 79 5.79 2.83 16.67
CA GLU A 79 6.93 3.59 16.15
C GLU A 79 8.23 3.09 16.76
N TYR A 80 9.18 2.69 15.90
CA TYR A 80 10.49 2.26 16.35
C TYR A 80 11.60 2.60 15.35
N THR A 81 12.66 3.23 15.86
CA THR A 81 13.94 3.37 15.19
C THR A 81 15.03 3.08 16.22
N ALA A 82 15.98 2.22 15.88
CA ALA A 82 17.01 1.76 16.80
C ALA A 82 17.91 2.93 17.25
N PRO A 83 18.42 2.92 18.50
CA PRO A 83 19.32 3.97 18.99
C PRO A 83 20.56 4.17 18.10
N SER A 84 21.11 3.09 17.52
CA SER A 84 22.24 3.15 16.59
C SER A 84 21.94 3.90 15.30
N VAL A 85 20.69 3.88 14.82
CA VAL A 85 20.24 4.65 13.66
C VAL A 85 19.92 6.09 14.06
N LEU A 86 19.32 6.29 15.24
CA LEU A 86 19.05 7.62 15.79
C LEU A 86 20.32 8.42 16.08
N ALA A 87 21.43 7.75 16.37
CA ALA A 87 22.76 8.37 16.50
C ALA A 87 23.30 8.97 15.19
N GLN A 88 22.59 8.80 14.07
CA GLN A 88 22.90 9.36 12.75
C GLN A 88 24.32 9.06 12.24
N PRO A 89 24.75 7.79 12.19
CA PRO A 89 26.00 7.44 11.54
C PRO A 89 25.96 7.78 10.03
N PRO A 90 27.11 7.88 9.34
CA PRO A 90 27.18 8.32 7.93
C PRO A 90 26.31 7.50 6.94
N TRP A 91 26.02 6.25 7.28
CA TRP A 91 25.19 5.34 6.48
C TRP A 91 23.68 5.49 6.75
N ALA A 92 23.26 6.26 7.76
CA ALA A 92 21.87 6.46 8.12
C ALA A 92 21.36 7.82 7.62
N ASP A 93 20.11 7.82 7.16
CA ASP A 93 19.40 9.06 6.86
C ASP A 93 19.10 9.84 8.16
N PRO A 94 18.83 11.15 8.06
CA PRO A 94 18.17 11.86 9.13
C PRO A 94 16.74 11.35 9.43
N PRO A 95 16.17 11.71 10.60
CA PRO A 95 14.74 11.56 10.84
C PRO A 95 13.93 12.26 9.75
N HIS A 96 12.82 11.64 9.33
CA HIS A 96 12.01 12.08 8.18
C HIS A 96 11.47 13.51 8.30
N ARG A 97 11.30 14.04 9.52
CA ARG A 97 10.81 15.40 9.79
C ARG A 97 11.90 16.42 10.11
N ARG A 98 13.16 16.08 9.87
CA ARG A 98 14.27 17.02 10.10
C ARG A 98 14.26 18.10 9.02
N GLU A 99 14.38 19.35 9.43
CA GLU A 99 14.53 20.47 8.51
C GLU A 99 15.73 20.26 7.56
N GLY A 100 15.51 20.52 6.26
CA GLY A 100 16.52 20.35 5.22
C GLY A 100 16.74 18.91 4.75
N PHE A 101 16.01 17.92 5.28
CA PHE A 101 16.01 16.56 4.75
C PHE A 101 14.85 16.35 3.75
N ASP A 102 15.14 16.51 2.46
CA ASP A 102 14.18 16.34 1.35
C ASP A 102 14.64 15.22 0.40
N PRO A 103 14.45 13.94 0.77
CA PRO A 103 14.94 12.81 -0.01
C PRO A 103 14.18 12.65 -1.33
N LYS A 104 14.92 12.41 -2.42
CA LYS A 104 14.33 12.11 -3.74
C LYS A 104 13.95 10.63 -3.83
N TYR A 105 12.79 10.28 -3.27
CA TYR A 105 12.26 8.92 -3.34
C TYR A 105 12.01 8.46 -4.79
N ASN A 106 12.04 7.15 -5.00
CA ASN A 106 11.88 6.52 -6.33
C ASN A 106 12.88 7.05 -7.40
N ALA A 107 14.03 7.57 -6.98
CA ALA A 107 15.08 8.08 -7.86
C ALA A 107 16.48 7.82 -7.28
N LEU A 108 17.52 8.16 -8.05
CA LEU A 108 18.87 8.30 -7.52
C LEU A 108 18.98 9.67 -6.82
N ASP A 109 19.27 9.66 -5.53
CA ASP A 109 19.34 10.84 -4.67
C ASP A 109 20.78 11.10 -4.23
N GLY A 110 21.52 11.83 -5.06
CA GLY A 110 22.97 12.00 -4.89
C GLY A 110 23.66 10.62 -4.90
N PRO A 111 24.38 10.23 -3.84
CA PRO A 111 25.01 8.91 -3.75
C PRO A 111 24.04 7.79 -3.30
N VAL A 112 22.80 8.10 -2.92
CA VAL A 112 21.85 7.13 -2.37
C VAL A 112 20.88 6.66 -3.44
N GLN A 113 20.93 5.37 -3.79
CA GLN A 113 19.93 4.76 -4.66
C GLN A 113 18.63 4.55 -3.87
N ARG A 114 17.58 5.30 -4.19
CA ARG A 114 16.27 5.21 -3.52
C ARG A 114 15.20 4.53 -4.39
N THR A 115 15.53 4.03 -5.58
CA THR A 115 14.60 3.21 -6.38
C THR A 115 14.46 1.81 -5.78
N SER A 116 13.28 1.20 -5.91
CA SER A 116 13.09 -0.20 -5.54
C SER A 116 13.17 -1.08 -6.79
N HIS A 117 13.79 -2.26 -6.67
CA HIS A 117 13.77 -3.28 -7.72
C HIS A 117 12.39 -3.96 -7.88
N GLN A 118 11.43 -3.68 -6.98
CA GLN A 118 10.05 -4.16 -7.07
C GLN A 118 9.10 -3.14 -7.73
N GLY A 119 9.63 -2.06 -8.31
CA GLY A 119 8.85 -0.96 -8.90
C GLY A 119 8.70 0.24 -7.97
N THR A 120 7.91 1.23 -8.38
CA THR A 120 7.68 2.45 -7.60
C THR A 120 6.89 2.16 -6.34
N TYR A 121 7.33 2.71 -5.20
CA TYR A 121 6.60 2.64 -3.94
C TYR A 121 5.89 3.96 -3.63
N GLU A 122 4.77 3.88 -2.93
CA GLU A 122 4.03 5.05 -2.47
C GLU A 122 4.79 5.81 -1.39
N VAL A 123 4.64 7.13 -1.39
CA VAL A 123 5.14 8.03 -0.35
C VAL A 123 3.93 8.76 0.24
N ILE A 124 3.65 8.53 1.52
CA ILE A 124 2.49 9.07 2.24
C ILE A 124 2.99 9.90 3.41
N ASP A 125 2.54 11.15 3.49
CA ASP A 125 3.02 12.14 4.47
C ASP A 125 4.56 12.27 4.47
N GLY A 126 5.12 12.16 3.26
CA GLY A 126 6.55 12.12 2.98
C GLY A 126 7.26 10.81 3.35
N SER A 127 6.61 9.87 4.03
CA SER A 127 7.24 8.59 4.41
C SER A 127 6.97 7.49 3.37
N PRO A 128 7.98 6.69 2.97
CA PRO A 128 7.78 5.61 2.02
C PRO A 128 6.98 4.45 2.65
N ARG A 129 6.01 3.91 1.91
CA ARG A 129 5.29 2.69 2.27
C ARG A 129 6.02 1.46 1.75
N ASN A 130 6.10 0.43 2.59
CA ASN A 130 6.62 -0.87 2.17
C ASN A 130 5.74 -1.44 1.04
N PRO A 131 6.28 -1.70 -0.17
CA PRO A 131 5.51 -2.21 -1.29
C PRO A 131 4.86 -3.57 -1.02
N SER A 132 5.41 -4.37 -0.10
CA SER A 132 4.85 -5.68 0.24
C SER A 132 3.67 -5.60 1.23
N GLY A 133 3.42 -4.45 1.87
CA GLY A 133 2.29 -4.24 2.80
C GLY A 133 2.66 -3.81 4.22
N ARG A 134 1.66 -3.83 5.11
CA ARG A 134 1.77 -3.49 6.54
C ARG A 134 2.69 -4.46 7.29
N THR A 135 3.41 -3.95 8.30
CA THR A 135 4.39 -4.72 9.09
C THR A 135 4.20 -4.60 10.60
N GLY A 136 3.21 -3.82 11.04
CA GLY A 136 2.96 -3.54 12.45
C GLY A 136 3.95 -2.57 13.11
N VAL A 137 4.89 -2.00 12.35
CA VAL A 137 5.86 -1.02 12.85
C VAL A 137 6.05 0.10 11.83
N ILE A 138 6.22 1.33 12.31
CA ILE A 138 6.67 2.50 11.53
C ILE A 138 8.01 2.99 12.06
N GLY A 139 8.64 3.92 11.33
CA GLY A 139 10.04 4.26 11.53
C GLY A 139 10.95 3.32 10.74
N ARG A 140 12.24 3.31 11.07
CA ARG A 140 13.24 2.56 10.30
C ARG A 140 13.71 1.28 10.98
N GLY A 141 13.42 1.12 12.27
CA GLY A 141 14.03 0.08 13.09
C GLY A 141 15.55 0.11 12.98
N LEU A 142 16.19 -0.97 12.52
CA LEU A 142 17.64 -1.07 12.33
C LEU A 142 18.14 -0.57 10.97
N LEU A 143 17.24 -0.19 10.05
CA LEU A 143 17.62 0.22 8.70
C LEU A 143 18.12 1.67 8.68
N GLY A 144 19.16 1.95 7.90
CA GLY A 144 19.73 3.29 7.81
C GLY A 144 18.88 4.24 6.98
N ARG A 145 18.40 3.75 5.83
CA ARG A 145 17.71 4.57 4.83
C ARG A 145 16.19 4.48 4.97
N TRP A 146 15.49 5.56 4.68
CA TRP A 146 14.05 5.52 4.43
C TRP A 146 13.78 4.85 3.08
N GLY A 147 12.87 3.88 3.05
CA GLY A 147 12.55 3.11 1.84
C GLY A 147 13.52 1.94 1.63
N PRO A 148 13.93 1.65 0.37
CA PRO A 148 14.83 0.54 0.07
C PRO A 148 16.20 0.66 0.75
N ASN A 149 16.68 -0.46 1.30
CA ASN A 149 18.05 -0.60 1.81
C ASN A 149 18.71 -1.73 1.02
N HIS A 150 19.47 -1.36 -0.01
CA HIS A 150 20.03 -2.32 -0.97
C HIS A 150 21.15 -3.18 -0.35
N ALA A 151 21.16 -4.46 -0.73
CA ALA A 151 22.21 -5.42 -0.43
C ALA A 151 22.55 -6.19 -1.71
N ALA A 152 23.66 -6.91 -1.70
CA ALA A 152 24.10 -7.77 -2.80
C ALA A 152 24.55 -9.11 -2.22
N ASP A 153 24.06 -10.20 -2.82
CA ASP A 153 24.36 -11.58 -2.40
C ASP A 153 25.17 -12.28 -3.51
N PRO A 154 26.52 -12.14 -3.52
CA PRO A 154 27.34 -12.82 -4.52
C PRO A 154 27.37 -14.33 -4.25
N ILE A 155 26.91 -15.13 -5.21
CA ILE A 155 26.95 -16.60 -5.15
C ILE A 155 28.09 -17.10 -6.03
N ILE A 156 29.07 -17.76 -5.40
CA ILE A 156 30.22 -18.35 -6.09
C ILE A 156 30.02 -19.86 -6.13
N THR A 157 30.00 -20.42 -7.34
CA THR A 157 29.93 -21.86 -7.60
C THR A 157 31.20 -22.33 -8.32
N ARG A 158 31.49 -23.64 -8.24
CA ARG A 158 32.60 -24.30 -8.95
C ARG A 158 32.11 -25.59 -9.59
#